data_AF-A0A819N7K4-F1
#
_entry.id   AF-A0A819N7K4-F1
#
_cell.length_a   1.000
_cell.length_b   1.000
_cell.length_c   1.000
_cell.angle_alpha   90.00
_cell.angle_beta   90.00
_cell.angle_gamma   90.00
#
_symmetry.space_group_name_H-M   'P 1'
#
loop_
_entity.id
_entity.type
_entity.pdbx_description
1 polymer ?
#
loop_
_entity_poly.entity_id
_entity_poly.type
_entity_poly.pdbx_seq_one_letter_code
_entity_poly.pdbx_strand_id
1 'polypeptide(L)'
;MASSTRSCSLNGCKGASGLLCLCCQQYLCLNHLIEHDDLIHAQLLSLTDEINSLSHQLKNNIVIEQSCLTDLNQWRENAHHSIDEFYKRKREQFEELIQRRRNKQQKESNEMLMKITELILKQEGTQEEIDSIEKSIKFIEKDINELRHIHLNVNQLLINDNLISIQNETTNNDNHLRKQQKRGITSPDNLSSESTKMAKWQIITQNSGITDAMRINILNALRISIDTHGSLKTFEICKDVKNWLDESYGKYWCVIIGNYGECSSDFTYFGGKRLRINEVDLKWRIDIFQQTSS
;
A
#
# COMPACT_ATOMS: atom_id res chain seq x y z
N MET A 1 -10.86 34.51 77.79
CA MET A 1 -10.38 33.53 76.80
C MET A 1 -9.60 34.31 75.76
N ALA A 2 -8.27 34.17 75.73
CA ALA A 2 -7.40 34.90 74.81
C ALA A 2 -7.48 34.26 73.42
N SER A 3 -8.10 34.95 72.46
CA SER A 3 -8.04 34.55 71.06
C SER A 3 -6.62 34.81 70.55
N SER A 4 -5.81 33.76 70.49
CA SER A 4 -4.48 33.80 69.88
C SER A 4 -4.63 34.11 68.38
N THR A 5 -4.45 35.37 68.00
CA THR A 5 -4.33 35.81 66.61
C THR A 5 -3.06 35.19 66.04
N ARG A 6 -3.23 34.26 65.10
CA ARG A 6 -2.08 33.67 64.38
C ARG A 6 -1.49 34.74 63.48
N SER A 7 -0.17 34.88 63.48
CA SER A 7 0.54 35.80 62.58
C SER A 7 0.63 35.19 61.18
N CYS A 8 0.68 36.04 60.16
CA CYS A 8 1.04 35.60 58.82
C CYS A 8 2.38 34.85 58.83
N SER A 9 2.48 33.77 58.05
CA SER A 9 3.64 32.88 58.00
C SER A 9 4.79 33.45 57.16
N LEU A 10 4.57 34.56 56.44
CA LEU A 10 5.59 35.24 55.67
C LEU A 10 6.42 36.19 56.54
N ASN A 11 7.74 36.03 56.47
CA ASN A 11 8.72 36.79 57.24
C ASN A 11 8.56 38.30 57.02
N GLY A 12 8.37 39.05 58.12
CA GLY A 12 8.23 40.51 58.09
C GLY A 12 6.79 41.03 58.02
N CYS A 13 5.79 40.16 57.86
CA CYS A 13 4.39 40.57 57.86
C CYS A 13 3.83 40.69 59.29
N LYS A 14 3.38 41.90 59.67
CA LYS A 14 2.71 42.15 60.96
C LYS A 14 1.18 41.95 60.92
N GLY A 15 0.64 41.54 59.76
CA GLY A 15 -0.79 41.32 59.58
C GLY A 15 -1.29 40.10 60.36
N ALA A 16 -2.45 40.24 61.01
CA ALA A 16 -3.14 39.10 61.59
C ALA A 16 -3.56 38.14 60.46
N SER A 17 -3.22 36.86 60.58
CA SER A 17 -3.70 35.82 59.68
C SER A 17 -4.98 35.22 60.24
N GLY A 18 -6.03 35.22 59.41
CA GLY A 18 -7.28 34.50 59.67
C GLY A 18 -7.56 33.39 58.66
N LEU A 19 -6.72 33.23 57.63
CA LEU A 19 -6.99 32.37 56.48
C LEU A 19 -5.83 31.40 56.26
N LEU A 20 -6.15 30.11 56.18
CA LEU A 20 -5.22 29.03 55.82
C LEU A 20 -5.29 28.81 54.32
N CYS A 21 -4.17 28.94 53.61
CA CYS A 21 -4.08 28.47 52.23
C CYS A 21 -4.04 26.94 52.23
N LEU A 22 -5.01 26.30 51.57
CA LEU A 22 -5.08 24.83 51.50
C LEU A 22 -3.99 24.22 50.60
N CYS A 23 -3.48 24.98 49.63
CA CYS A 23 -2.47 24.50 48.68
C CYS A 23 -1.09 24.32 49.32
N CYS A 24 -0.67 25.27 50.16
CA CYS A 24 0.64 25.25 50.81
C CYS A 24 0.57 25.02 52.34
N GLN A 25 -0.64 24.91 52.89
CA GLN A 25 -0.92 24.76 54.33
C GLN A 25 -0.33 25.88 55.20
N GLN A 26 -0.18 27.09 54.65
CA GLN A 26 0.35 28.26 55.37
C GLN A 26 -0.76 29.24 55.78
N TYR A 27 -0.63 29.79 56.98
CA TYR A 27 -1.51 30.85 57.47
C TYR A 27 -1.06 32.19 56.89
N LEU A 28 -1.88 32.76 56.00
CA LEU A 28 -1.59 34.02 55.30
C LEU A 28 -2.57 35.12 55.72
N CYS A 29 -2.16 36.38 55.67
CA CYS A 29 -3.12 37.48 55.73
C CYS A 29 -3.80 37.63 54.36
N LEU A 30 -4.92 38.35 54.31
CA LEU A 30 -5.72 38.50 53.08
C LEU A 30 -4.87 38.97 51.89
N ASN A 31 -3.99 39.97 52.09
CA ASN A 31 -3.15 40.52 51.02
C ASN A 31 -2.16 39.48 50.46
N HIS A 32 -1.47 38.74 51.33
CA HIS A 32 -0.54 37.70 50.88
C HIS A 32 -1.24 36.47 50.29
N LEU A 33 -2.51 36.22 50.66
CA LEU A 33 -3.31 35.19 50.03
C LEU A 33 -3.66 35.58 48.59
N ILE A 34 -3.99 36.86 48.34
CA ILE A 34 -4.23 37.39 47.00
C ILE A 34 -2.94 37.33 46.17
N GLU A 35 -1.81 37.80 46.69
CA GLU A 35 -0.51 37.70 46.00
C GLU A 35 -0.10 36.25 45.68
N HIS A 36 -0.43 35.31 46.57
CA HIS A 36 -0.18 33.88 46.35
C HIS A 36 -1.09 33.31 45.26
N ASP A 37 -2.36 33.70 45.20
CA ASP A 37 -3.29 33.33 44.14
C ASP A 37 -2.84 33.89 42.79
N ASP A 38 -2.41 35.16 42.75
CA ASP A 38 -1.85 35.80 41.56
C ASP A 38 -0.60 35.08 41.05
N LEU A 39 0.28 34.62 41.96
CA LEU A 39 1.48 33.87 41.60
C LEU A 39 1.16 32.47 41.04
N ILE A 40 0.18 31.77 41.62
CA ILE A 40 -0.32 30.51 41.07
C ILE A 40 -0.93 30.74 39.69
N HIS A 41 -1.74 31.79 39.53
CA HIS A 41 -2.37 32.10 38.26
C HIS A 41 -1.33 32.41 37.17
N ALA A 42 -0.29 33.19 37.48
CA ALA A 42 0.82 33.46 36.58
C ALA A 42 1.58 32.18 36.17
N GLN A 43 1.79 31.23 37.09
CA GLN A 43 2.39 29.93 36.78
C GLN A 43 1.50 29.10 35.85
N LEU A 44 0.18 29.06 36.09
CA LEU A 44 -0.77 28.35 35.24
C LEU A 44 -0.83 28.92 33.83
N LEU A 45 -0.75 30.25 33.69
CA LEU A 45 -0.65 30.91 32.39
C LEU A 45 0.63 30.50 31.65
N SER A 46 1.79 30.52 32.33
CA SER A 46 3.06 30.09 31.73
C SER A 46 3.03 28.63 31.28
N LEU A 47 2.43 27.73 32.07
CA LEU A 47 2.27 26.33 31.70
C LEU A 47 1.31 26.15 30.51
N THR A 48 0.26 26.96 30.44
CA THR A 48 -0.68 26.96 29.31
C THR A 48 0.02 27.40 28.02
N ASP A 49 0.87 28.43 28.08
CA ASP A 49 1.67 28.88 26.95
C ASP A 49 2.69 27.83 26.49
N GLU A 50 3.32 27.12 27.43
CA GLU A 50 4.23 26.01 27.12
C GLU A 50 3.49 24.85 26.44
N ILE A 51 2.34 24.44 26.97
CA ILE A 51 1.50 23.41 26.36
C ILE A 51 1.03 23.83 24.96
N ASN A 52 0.65 25.10 24.77
CA ASN A 52 0.24 25.62 23.48
C ASN A 52 1.40 25.63 22.47
N SER A 53 2.61 25.98 22.92
CA SER A 53 3.83 25.92 22.11
C SER A 53 4.14 24.48 21.68
N LEU A 54 4.09 23.53 22.61
CA LEU A 54 4.29 22.10 22.31
C LEU A 54 3.22 21.56 21.36
N SER A 55 1.95 21.95 21.57
CA SER A 55 0.84 21.61 20.68
C SER A 55 1.04 22.16 19.27
N HIS A 56 1.55 23.39 19.14
CA HIS A 56 1.90 23.98 17.86
C HIS A 56 3.08 23.24 17.19
N GLN A 57 4.11 22.85 17.96
CA GLN A 57 5.23 22.06 17.44
C GLN A 57 4.78 20.68 16.95
N LEU A 58 3.91 20.00 17.71
CA LEU A 58 3.30 18.73 17.29
C LEU A 58 2.48 18.88 16.01
N LYS A 59 1.72 19.96 15.86
CA LYS A 59 1.01 20.26 14.61
C LYS A 59 1.97 20.50 13.44
N ASN A 60 3.10 21.15 13.68
CA ASN A 60 4.12 21.37 12.65
C ASN A 60 4.84 20.07 12.25
N ASN A 61 4.90 19.05 13.13
CA ASN A 61 5.47 17.74 12.79
C ASN A 61 4.66 16.97 11.72
N ILE A 62 3.42 17.38 11.43
CA ILE A 62 2.62 16.87 10.29
C ILE A 62 3.36 17.10 8.96
N VAL A 63 4.20 18.13 8.86
CA VAL A 63 5.02 18.40 7.67
C VAL A 63 6.08 17.29 7.43
N ILE A 64 6.58 16.68 8.50
CA ILE A 64 7.55 15.56 8.40
C ILE A 64 6.84 14.31 7.88
N GLU A 65 5.61 14.05 8.32
CA GLU A 65 4.77 12.94 7.84
C GLU A 65 4.53 13.03 6.32
N GLN A 66 4.23 14.22 5.81
CA GLN A 66 4.03 14.45 4.38
C GLN A 66 5.30 14.24 3.54
N SER A 67 6.46 14.61 4.08
CA SER A 67 7.75 14.38 3.40
C SER A 67 8.05 12.89 3.26
N CYS A 68 7.93 12.12 4.35
CA CYS A 68 8.20 10.68 4.31
C CYS A 68 7.25 9.92 3.37
N LEU A 69 5.97 10.31 3.32
CA LEU A 69 5.02 9.75 2.37
C LEU A 69 5.36 10.11 0.92
N THR A 70 5.90 11.30 0.69
CA THR A 70 6.36 11.73 -0.64
C THR A 70 7.54 10.87 -1.10
N ASP A 71 8.54 10.65 -0.24
CA ASP A 71 9.70 9.80 -0.54
C ASP A 71 9.28 8.36 -0.83
N LEU A 72 8.32 7.83 -0.06
CA LEU A 72 7.77 6.49 -0.27
C LEU A 72 7.03 6.37 -1.60
N ASN A 73 6.22 7.37 -1.97
CA ASN A 73 5.56 7.42 -3.25
C ASN A 73 6.56 7.51 -4.41
N GLN A 74 7.58 8.35 -4.28
CA GLN A 74 8.65 8.46 -5.27
C GLN A 74 9.40 7.14 -5.44
N TRP A 75 9.73 6.45 -4.35
CA TRP A 75 10.34 5.13 -4.39
C TRP A 75 9.46 4.13 -5.15
N ARG A 76 8.14 4.11 -4.86
CA ARG A 76 7.17 3.25 -5.54
C ARG A 76 7.16 3.50 -7.05
N GLU A 77 7.07 4.77 -7.46
CA GLU A 77 7.06 5.15 -8.88
C GLU A 77 8.35 4.75 -9.59
N ASN A 78 9.50 5.02 -8.97
CA ASN A 78 10.81 4.64 -9.51
C ASN A 78 10.96 3.12 -9.66
N ALA A 79 10.44 2.34 -8.70
CA ALA A 79 10.46 0.88 -8.76
C ALA A 79 9.59 0.35 -9.90
N HIS A 80 8.36 0.86 -10.07
CA HIS A 80 7.51 0.50 -11.21
C HIS A 80 8.16 0.83 -12.54
N HIS A 81 8.69 2.04 -12.69
CA HIS A 81 9.39 2.44 -13.91
C HIS A 81 10.57 1.52 -14.23
N SER A 82 11.35 1.15 -13.21
CA SER A 82 12.48 0.22 -13.38
C SER A 82 12.05 -1.18 -13.82
N ILE A 83 10.92 -1.67 -13.30
CA ILE A 83 10.33 -2.96 -13.70
C ILE A 83 9.85 -2.90 -15.16
N ASP A 84 9.18 -1.81 -15.54
CA ASP A 84 8.65 -1.63 -16.89
C ASP A 84 9.77 -1.55 -17.93
N GLU A 85 10.83 -0.79 -17.66
CA GLU A 85 12.01 -0.70 -18.52
C GLU A 85 12.74 -2.05 -18.62
N PHE A 86 12.84 -2.78 -17.51
CA PHE A 86 13.42 -4.13 -17.54
C PHE A 86 12.59 -5.08 -18.41
N TYR A 87 11.27 -5.07 -18.24
CA TYR A 87 10.34 -5.88 -19.03
C TYR A 87 10.44 -5.55 -20.52
N LYS A 88 10.37 -4.26 -20.87
CA LYS A 88 10.46 -3.79 -22.26
C LYS A 88 11.74 -4.28 -22.93
N ARG A 89 12.89 -4.07 -22.28
CA ARG A 89 14.19 -4.53 -22.78
C ARG A 89 14.23 -6.05 -22.96
N LYS A 90 13.67 -6.83 -22.02
CA LYS A 90 13.65 -8.30 -22.13
C LYS A 90 12.73 -8.79 -23.24
N ARG A 91 11.60 -8.12 -23.44
CA ARG A 91 10.68 -8.37 -24.54
C ARG A 91 11.36 -8.10 -25.88
N GLU A 92 12.02 -6.95 -26.04
CA GLU A 92 12.77 -6.62 -27.26
C GLU A 92 13.86 -7.65 -27.56
N GLN A 93 14.65 -8.05 -26.55
CA GLN A 93 15.65 -9.12 -26.70
C GLN A 93 15.04 -10.45 -27.16
N PHE A 94 13.87 -10.79 -26.63
CA PHE A 94 13.16 -12.01 -27.02
C PHE A 94 12.64 -11.92 -28.47
N GLU A 95 11.97 -10.83 -28.83
CA GLU A 95 11.47 -10.57 -30.18
C GLU A 95 12.62 -10.60 -31.21
N GLU A 96 13.75 -9.97 -30.90
CA GLU A 96 14.95 -10.03 -31.73
C GLU A 96 15.49 -11.43 -31.92
N LEU A 97 15.51 -12.25 -30.86
CA LEU A 97 15.98 -13.65 -30.94
C LEU A 97 15.09 -14.46 -31.88
N ILE A 98 13.77 -14.34 -31.73
CA ILE A 98 12.80 -15.00 -32.60
C ILE A 98 12.96 -14.52 -34.04
N GLN A 99 13.07 -13.21 -34.26
CA GLN A 99 13.21 -12.65 -35.60
C GLN A 99 14.52 -13.06 -36.27
N ARG A 100 15.65 -13.07 -35.53
CA ARG A 100 16.94 -13.55 -36.04
C ARG A 100 16.87 -15.01 -36.49
N ARG A 101 16.26 -15.89 -35.69
CA ARG A 101 16.09 -17.30 -36.06
C ARG A 101 15.16 -17.48 -37.26
N ARG A 102 14.04 -16.76 -37.30
CA ARG A 102 13.12 -16.74 -38.46
C ARG A 102 13.84 -16.32 -39.75
N ASN A 103 14.61 -15.23 -39.70
CA ASN A 103 15.35 -14.73 -40.85
C ASN A 103 16.40 -15.74 -41.33
N LYS A 104 17.09 -16.41 -40.40
CA LYS A 104 18.05 -17.47 -40.73
C LYS A 104 17.36 -18.62 -41.49
N GLN A 105 16.26 -19.14 -40.95
CA GLN A 105 15.50 -20.23 -41.59
C GLN A 105 14.95 -19.83 -42.96
N GLN A 106 14.44 -18.60 -43.09
CA GLN A 106 13.94 -18.10 -44.37
C GLN A 106 15.07 -18.01 -45.41
N LYS A 107 16.26 -17.56 -45.00
CA LYS A 107 17.42 -17.48 -45.88
C LYS A 107 17.86 -18.87 -46.35
N GLU A 108 17.98 -19.82 -45.43
CA GLU A 108 18.35 -21.21 -45.74
C GLU A 108 17.32 -21.88 -46.67
N SER A 109 16.02 -21.63 -46.44
CA SER A 109 14.95 -22.10 -47.32
C SER A 109 15.06 -21.51 -48.73
N ASN A 110 15.34 -20.21 -48.85
CA ASN A 110 15.49 -19.55 -50.15
C ASN A 110 16.73 -20.06 -50.90
N GLU A 111 17.84 -20.28 -50.20
CA GLU A 111 19.06 -20.86 -50.77
C GLU A 111 18.81 -22.27 -51.31
N MET A 112 18.02 -23.09 -50.61
CA MET A 112 17.61 -24.40 -51.12
C MET A 112 16.72 -24.32 -52.35
N LEU A 113 15.73 -23.41 -52.37
CA LEU A 113 14.88 -23.21 -53.54
C LEU A 113 15.69 -22.80 -54.77
N MET A 114 16.71 -21.95 -54.59
CA MET A 114 17.64 -21.61 -55.66
C MET A 114 18.41 -22.82 -56.19
N LYS A 115 18.95 -23.65 -55.29
CA LYS A 115 19.66 -24.89 -55.70
C LYS A 115 18.75 -25.84 -56.46
N ILE A 116 17.52 -26.07 -55.97
CA ILE A 116 16.53 -26.90 -56.66
C ILE A 116 16.25 -26.34 -58.06
N THR A 117 16.03 -25.03 -58.17
CA THR A 117 15.77 -24.37 -59.45
C THR A 117 16.93 -24.56 -60.43
N GLU A 118 18.17 -24.44 -59.95
CA GLU A 118 19.38 -24.65 -60.76
C GLU A 118 19.49 -26.09 -61.27
N LEU A 119 19.24 -27.08 -60.41
CA LEU A 119 19.26 -28.50 -60.80
C LEU A 119 18.18 -28.81 -61.84
N ILE A 120 16.97 -28.26 -61.69
CA ILE A 120 15.88 -28.40 -62.66
C ILE A 120 16.28 -27.80 -64.02
N LEU A 121 16.87 -26.59 -64.01
CA LEU A 121 17.29 -25.91 -65.24
C LEU A 121 18.42 -26.65 -65.97
N LYS A 122 19.36 -27.24 -65.24
CA LYS A 122 20.47 -28.01 -65.80
C LYS A 122 20.07 -29.40 -66.29
N GLN A 123 18.95 -29.94 -65.82
CA GLN A 123 18.48 -31.32 -66.07
C GLN A 123 19.50 -32.42 -65.68
N GLU A 124 20.51 -32.08 -64.87
CA GLU A 124 21.61 -32.96 -64.47
C GLU A 124 21.76 -32.95 -62.94
N GLY A 125 20.72 -33.37 -62.22
CA GLY A 125 20.78 -33.54 -60.77
C GLY A 125 21.34 -34.90 -60.38
N THR A 126 22.36 -34.93 -59.53
CA THR A 126 22.87 -36.17 -58.92
C THR A 126 22.02 -36.59 -57.72
N GLN A 127 21.98 -37.88 -57.43
CA GLN A 127 21.28 -38.39 -56.24
C GLN A 127 21.87 -37.80 -54.94
N GLU A 128 23.18 -37.56 -54.89
CA GLU A 128 23.85 -36.95 -53.73
C GLU A 128 23.36 -35.52 -53.45
N GLU A 129 23.08 -34.73 -54.50
CA GLU A 129 22.52 -33.39 -54.37
C GLU A 129 21.07 -33.43 -53.84
N ILE A 130 20.26 -34.39 -54.32
CA ILE A 130 18.90 -34.61 -53.84
C ILE A 130 18.92 -35.01 -52.36
N ASP A 131 19.74 -35.99 -51.98
CA ASP A 131 19.86 -36.47 -50.60
C ASP A 131 20.33 -35.35 -49.65
N SER A 132 21.23 -34.48 -50.13
CA SER A 132 21.71 -33.30 -49.40
C SER A 132 20.59 -32.28 -49.15
N ILE A 133 19.74 -32.03 -50.16
CA ILE A 133 18.57 -31.15 -50.04
C ILE A 133 17.54 -31.74 -49.08
N GLU A 134 17.21 -33.03 -49.20
CA GLU A 134 16.27 -33.69 -48.28
C GLU A 134 16.75 -33.64 -46.82
N LYS A 135 18.05 -33.87 -46.59
CA LYS A 135 18.64 -33.77 -45.26
C LYS A 135 18.53 -32.35 -44.70
N SER A 136 18.72 -31.35 -45.55
CA SER A 136 18.62 -29.94 -45.19
C SER A 136 17.17 -29.53 -44.88
N ILE A 137 16.18 -30.05 -45.63
CA ILE A 137 14.75 -29.87 -45.35
C ILE A 137 14.41 -30.42 -43.95
N LYS A 138 14.80 -31.66 -43.66
CA LYS A 138 14.57 -32.29 -42.33
C LYS A 138 15.20 -31.49 -41.19
N PHE A 139 16.38 -30.88 -41.45
CA PHE A 139 17.03 -30.01 -40.47
C PHE A 139 16.21 -28.74 -40.22
N ILE A 140 15.75 -28.04 -41.27
CA ILE A 140 14.90 -26.86 -41.14
C ILE A 140 13.58 -27.20 -40.44
N GLU A 141 12.94 -28.31 -40.77
CA GLU A 141 11.70 -28.75 -40.12
C GLU A 141 11.89 -28.94 -38.61
N LYS A 142 13.02 -29.55 -38.21
CA LYS A 142 13.38 -29.70 -36.81
C LYS A 142 13.58 -28.34 -36.13
N ASP A 143 14.34 -27.46 -36.76
CA ASP A 143 14.61 -26.11 -36.25
C ASP A 143 13.33 -25.26 -36.12
N ILE A 144 12.38 -25.38 -37.07
CA ILE A 144 11.06 -24.75 -37.00
C ILE A 144 10.25 -25.31 -35.83
N ASN A 145 10.30 -26.62 -35.60
CA ASN A 145 9.62 -27.23 -34.45
C ASN A 145 10.25 -26.76 -33.13
N GLU A 146 11.57 -26.66 -33.04
CA GLU A 146 12.25 -26.14 -31.84
C GLU A 146 11.87 -24.69 -31.53
N LEU A 147 11.64 -23.85 -32.56
CA LEU A 147 11.12 -22.49 -32.37
C LEU A 147 9.74 -22.44 -31.70
N ARG A 148 8.89 -23.45 -31.93
CA ARG A 148 7.55 -23.54 -31.31
C ARG A 148 7.62 -23.85 -29.81
N HIS A 149 8.77 -24.30 -29.32
CA HIS A 149 8.97 -24.77 -27.95
C HIS A 149 9.91 -23.88 -27.13
N ILE A 150 10.11 -22.62 -27.53
CA ILE A 150 10.90 -21.68 -26.72
C ILE A 150 10.11 -21.30 -25.46
N HIS A 151 10.65 -21.65 -24.30
CA HIS A 151 10.08 -21.32 -23.00
C HIS A 151 10.81 -20.13 -22.36
N LEU A 152 10.04 -19.17 -21.86
CA LEU A 152 10.54 -18.11 -21.00
C LEU A 152 10.44 -18.57 -19.54
N ASN A 153 11.58 -18.63 -18.85
CA ASN A 153 11.59 -18.81 -17.41
C ASN A 153 11.59 -17.44 -16.74
N VAL A 154 10.50 -17.09 -16.07
CA VAL A 154 10.35 -15.83 -15.34
C VAL A 154 10.40 -16.14 -13.86
N ASN A 155 11.48 -15.71 -13.20
CA ASN A 155 11.62 -15.84 -11.76
C ASN A 155 10.73 -14.82 -11.04
N GLN A 156 10.20 -15.21 -9.89
CA GLN A 156 9.40 -14.32 -9.06
C GLN A 156 10.25 -13.17 -8.51
N LEU A 157 9.70 -11.95 -8.55
CA LEU A 157 10.28 -10.80 -7.86
C LEU A 157 9.96 -10.92 -6.36
N LEU A 158 11.00 -11.00 -5.53
CA LEU A 158 10.87 -11.08 -4.07
C LEU A 158 11.04 -9.70 -3.46
N ILE A 159 9.96 -9.18 -2.85
CA ILE A 159 9.96 -7.97 -2.04
C ILE A 159 10.00 -8.42 -0.57
N ASN A 160 10.96 -7.90 0.20
CA ASN A 160 11.13 -8.22 1.61
C ASN A 160 11.02 -6.96 2.49
N ASP A 161 10.76 -7.18 3.79
CA ASP A 161 10.56 -6.10 4.76
C ASP A 161 11.82 -5.26 5.02
N ASN A 162 12.99 -5.72 4.55
CA ASN A 162 14.25 -5.00 4.68
C ASN A 162 14.47 -3.95 3.58
N LEU A 163 13.57 -3.85 2.60
CA LEU A 163 13.66 -2.86 1.52
C LEU A 163 13.40 -1.43 2.01
N ILE A 164 12.55 -1.28 3.04
CA ILE A 164 12.21 0.01 3.63
C ILE A 164 12.28 -0.13 5.16
N SER A 165 13.23 0.56 5.78
CA SER A 165 13.33 0.63 7.23
C SER A 165 12.71 1.92 7.75
N ILE A 166 11.68 1.81 8.58
CA ILE A 166 11.19 2.94 9.38
C ILE A 166 12.00 2.96 10.68
N GLN A 167 12.87 3.94 10.82
CA GLN A 167 13.65 4.13 12.04
C GLN A 167 12.96 5.20 12.89
N ASN A 168 12.56 4.82 14.10
CA ASN A 168 12.30 5.78 15.16
C ASN A 168 13.60 5.93 15.95
N GLU A 169 14.23 7.10 15.91
CA GLU A 169 15.33 7.42 16.83
C GLU A 169 14.79 7.59 18.26
N THR A 170 14.37 6.50 18.89
CA THR A 170 13.97 6.49 20.30
C THR A 170 14.64 5.34 21.04
N THR A 171 15.97 5.27 20.97
CA THR A 171 16.76 4.52 21.97
C THR A 171 18.14 5.13 22.14
N ASN A 172 18.22 6.22 22.88
CA ASN A 172 19.43 6.59 23.62
C ASN A 172 19.03 7.54 24.76
N ASN A 173 18.40 7.00 25.81
CA ASN A 173 18.46 7.56 27.18
C ASN A 173 17.92 6.63 28.28
N ASP A 174 17.22 5.53 27.97
CA ASP A 174 16.66 4.64 29.01
C ASP A 174 17.60 3.53 29.54
N ASN A 175 18.88 3.54 29.15
CA ASN A 175 19.85 2.54 29.62
C ASN A 175 20.54 2.87 30.96
N HIS A 176 20.15 3.96 31.65
CA HIS A 176 20.77 4.32 32.93
C HIS A 176 19.98 3.95 34.20
N LEU A 177 18.76 3.41 34.10
CA LEU A 177 17.91 3.10 35.27
C LEU A 177 17.35 1.67 35.37
N ARG A 178 17.94 0.68 34.68
CA ARG A 178 17.56 -0.75 34.81
C ARG A 178 18.70 -1.67 35.28
N LYS A 179 19.50 -1.21 36.25
CA LYS A 179 20.31 -2.09 37.11
C LYS A 179 20.01 -1.83 38.58
N GLN A 180 18.77 -2.07 39.00
CA GLN A 180 18.43 -2.44 40.38
C GLN A 180 16.96 -2.88 40.43
N GLN A 181 16.77 -4.21 40.48
CA GLN A 181 15.61 -4.97 40.97
C GLN A 181 15.36 -6.20 40.09
N LYS A 182 16.23 -7.20 40.27
CA LYS A 182 15.80 -8.60 40.19
C LYS A 182 15.07 -8.92 41.49
N ARG A 183 13.78 -9.23 41.42
CA ARG A 183 13.04 -10.26 42.19
C ARG A 183 11.54 -10.03 42.05
N GLY A 184 10.80 -11.07 41.67
CA GLY A 184 9.35 -11.13 41.83
C GLY A 184 8.61 -11.53 40.56
N ILE A 185 8.09 -12.76 40.55
CA ILE A 185 7.27 -13.40 39.53
C ILE A 185 5.86 -12.77 39.54
N THR A 186 5.28 -12.47 38.38
CA THR A 186 4.00 -12.99 37.84
C THR A 186 3.61 -12.25 36.54
N SER A 187 3.21 -13.02 35.52
CA SER A 187 2.38 -12.60 34.36
C SER A 187 0.99 -12.13 34.85
N PRO A 188 0.08 -11.52 34.03
CA PRO A 188 -0.01 -11.57 32.56
C PRO A 188 -0.47 -10.28 31.83
N ASP A 189 -0.59 -10.43 30.50
CA ASP A 189 -1.51 -9.76 29.56
C ASP A 189 -1.11 -8.46 28.81
N ASN A 190 -0.90 -8.68 27.50
CA ASN A 190 -1.47 -7.99 26.34
C ASN A 190 -1.45 -6.46 26.24
N LEU A 191 -0.68 -5.96 25.27
CA LEU A 191 -1.11 -4.90 24.34
C LEU A 191 -0.35 -5.07 23.02
N SER A 192 -1.05 -5.67 22.06
CA SER A 192 -0.62 -5.86 20.68
C SER A 192 -0.61 -4.52 19.93
N SER A 193 0.54 -4.16 19.35
CA SER A 193 0.63 -3.12 18.34
C SER A 193 0.05 -3.64 17.01
N GLU A 194 -1.07 -3.06 16.58
CA GLU A 194 -1.67 -3.31 15.26
C GLU A 194 -0.78 -2.71 14.15
N SER A 195 0.05 -3.57 13.56
CA SER A 195 0.62 -3.32 12.24
C SER A 195 -0.48 -3.47 11.19
N THR A 196 -0.71 -2.45 10.37
CA THR A 196 -1.65 -2.47 9.23
C THR A 196 -1.28 -3.61 8.28
N LYS A 197 -1.94 -4.77 8.45
CA LYS A 197 -1.81 -5.92 7.57
C LYS A 197 -2.29 -5.53 6.17
N MET A 198 -1.50 -5.85 5.15
CA MET A 198 -1.91 -5.66 3.76
C MET A 198 -3.17 -6.50 3.49
N ALA A 199 -4.27 -5.80 3.18
CA ALA A 199 -5.57 -6.36 2.81
C ALA A 199 -5.44 -7.55 1.84
N LYS A 200 -5.81 -8.74 2.31
CA LYS A 200 -5.78 -9.96 1.51
C LYS A 200 -7.10 -10.13 0.76
N TRP A 201 -7.10 -9.76 -0.51
CA TRP A 201 -8.24 -9.93 -1.40
C TRP A 201 -8.40 -11.38 -1.86
N GLN A 202 -9.56 -11.98 -1.60
CA GLN A 202 -10.02 -13.19 -2.28
C GLN A 202 -10.98 -12.78 -3.40
N ILE A 203 -10.61 -13.06 -4.65
CA ILE A 203 -11.43 -12.66 -5.79
C ILE A 203 -12.21 -13.88 -6.29
N ILE A 204 -13.54 -13.79 -6.34
CA ILE A 204 -14.41 -14.86 -6.82
C ILE A 204 -15.19 -14.33 -8.02
N THR A 205 -14.80 -14.71 -9.23
CA THR A 205 -15.56 -14.38 -10.44
C THR A 205 -16.69 -15.39 -10.63
N GLN A 206 -17.94 -14.94 -10.48
CA GLN A 206 -19.13 -15.73 -10.80
C GLN A 206 -19.85 -15.06 -11.98
N ASN A 207 -19.92 -15.77 -13.13
CA ASN A 207 -20.51 -15.33 -14.40
C ASN A 207 -20.08 -13.92 -14.87
N SER A 208 -19.06 -13.75 -15.74
CA SER A 208 -18.91 -12.45 -16.42
C SER A 208 -17.96 -12.35 -17.62
N GLY A 209 -18.39 -11.51 -18.58
CA GLY A 209 -17.55 -10.90 -19.62
C GLY A 209 -16.69 -9.73 -19.13
N ILE A 210 -16.12 -9.82 -17.92
CA ILE A 210 -15.10 -8.88 -17.43
C ILE A 210 -13.73 -9.48 -17.76
N THR A 211 -12.92 -8.75 -18.54
CA THR A 211 -11.56 -9.17 -18.88
C THR A 211 -10.61 -9.04 -17.69
N ASP A 212 -9.51 -9.79 -17.70
CA ASP A 212 -8.48 -9.72 -16.65
C ASP A 212 -7.94 -8.29 -16.46
N ALA A 213 -7.74 -7.56 -17.57
CA ALA A 213 -7.30 -6.17 -17.55
C ALA A 213 -8.31 -5.25 -16.84
N MET A 214 -9.60 -5.39 -17.17
CA MET A 214 -10.67 -4.63 -16.53
C MET A 214 -10.76 -4.96 -15.03
N ARG A 215 -10.62 -6.24 -14.66
CA ARG A 215 -10.59 -6.67 -13.27
C ARG A 215 -9.45 -6.00 -12.48
N ILE A 216 -8.24 -5.96 -13.02
CA ILE A 216 -7.09 -5.31 -12.37
C ILE A 216 -7.38 -3.82 -12.15
N ASN A 217 -7.91 -3.13 -13.16
CA ASN A 217 -8.22 -1.71 -13.05
C ASN A 217 -9.30 -1.44 -11.98
N ILE A 218 -10.34 -2.28 -11.91
CA ILE A 218 -11.39 -2.18 -10.88
C ILE A 218 -10.80 -2.33 -9.47
N LEU A 219 -9.91 -3.30 -9.27
CA LEU A 219 -9.26 -3.52 -7.97
C LEU A 219 -8.38 -2.34 -7.57
N ASN A 220 -7.67 -1.74 -8.52
CA ASN A 220 -6.87 -0.55 -8.26
C ASN A 220 -7.76 0.66 -7.90
N ALA A 221 -8.86 0.87 -8.63
CA ALA A 221 -9.81 1.94 -8.31
C ALA A 221 -10.41 1.77 -6.91
N LEU A 222 -10.86 0.56 -6.55
CA LEU A 222 -11.32 0.23 -5.20
C LEU A 222 -10.29 0.57 -4.13
N ARG A 223 -9.03 0.20 -4.36
CA ARG A 223 -7.95 0.45 -3.40
C ARG A 223 -7.70 1.94 -3.21
N ILE A 224 -7.64 2.71 -4.31
CA ILE A 224 -7.49 4.16 -4.26
C ILE A 224 -8.65 4.79 -3.48
N SER A 225 -9.89 4.38 -3.72
CA SER A 225 -11.06 4.91 -3.00
C SER A 225 -11.03 4.55 -1.51
N ILE A 226 -10.61 3.33 -1.15
CA ILE A 226 -10.44 2.91 0.25
C ILE A 226 -9.36 3.72 0.95
N ASP A 227 -8.19 3.90 0.30
CA ASP A 227 -7.08 4.67 0.86
C ASP A 227 -7.47 6.16 1.02
N THR A 228 -8.28 6.69 0.09
CA THR A 228 -8.74 8.09 0.12
C THR A 228 -9.79 8.36 1.20
N HIS A 229 -10.79 7.48 1.33
CA HIS A 229 -11.93 7.73 2.22
C HIS A 229 -11.80 7.07 3.59
N GLY A 230 -10.93 6.05 3.72
CA GLY A 230 -10.86 5.16 4.86
C GLY A 230 -11.96 4.08 4.80
N SER A 231 -11.68 2.91 5.38
CA SER A 231 -12.57 1.74 5.27
C SER A 231 -13.97 1.98 5.86
N LEU A 232 -14.12 2.82 6.89
CA LEU A 232 -15.44 3.06 7.51
C LEU A 232 -16.44 3.81 6.61
N LYS A 233 -15.98 4.42 5.50
CA LYS A 233 -16.80 5.25 4.60
C LYS A 233 -17.24 4.49 3.35
N THR A 234 -17.95 3.38 3.55
CA THR A 234 -18.35 2.47 2.47
C THR A 234 -19.24 3.14 1.42
N PHE A 235 -20.07 4.10 1.80
CA PHE A 235 -20.93 4.84 0.87
C PHE A 235 -20.13 5.69 -0.11
N GLU A 236 -19.13 6.42 0.39
CA GLU A 236 -18.22 7.25 -0.39
C GLU A 236 -17.40 6.40 -1.35
N ILE A 237 -16.86 5.27 -0.85
CA ILE A 237 -16.13 4.29 -1.67
C ILE A 237 -17.03 3.76 -2.80
N CYS A 238 -18.26 3.35 -2.50
CA CYS A 238 -19.21 2.89 -3.52
C CYS A 238 -19.47 3.95 -4.59
N LYS A 239 -19.69 5.21 -4.17
CA LYS A 239 -19.99 6.33 -5.07
C LYS A 239 -18.81 6.63 -5.99
N ASP A 240 -17.60 6.67 -5.44
CA ASP A 240 -16.38 6.97 -6.18
C ASP A 240 -16.08 5.89 -7.23
N VAL A 241 -16.07 4.62 -6.81
CA VAL A 241 -15.83 3.49 -7.71
C VAL A 241 -16.91 3.39 -8.78
N LYS A 242 -18.18 3.66 -8.45
CA LYS A 242 -19.27 3.70 -9.43
C LYS A 242 -19.04 4.79 -10.49
N ASN A 243 -18.72 6.01 -10.07
CA ASN A 243 -18.48 7.12 -11.00
C ASN A 243 -17.32 6.79 -11.94
N TRP A 244 -16.22 6.30 -11.39
CA TRP A 244 -15.06 5.88 -12.18
C TRP A 244 -15.41 4.77 -13.18
N LEU A 245 -16.21 3.78 -12.78
CA LEU A 245 -16.69 2.71 -13.66
C LEU A 245 -17.57 3.24 -14.81
N ASP A 246 -18.51 4.14 -14.49
CA ASP A 246 -19.40 4.76 -15.46
C ASP A 246 -18.63 5.59 -16.51
N GLU A 247 -17.58 6.30 -16.07
CA GLU A 247 -16.68 7.07 -16.94
C GLU A 247 -15.78 6.17 -17.80
N SER A 248 -15.22 5.11 -17.21
CA SER A 248 -14.20 4.27 -17.87
C SER A 248 -14.80 3.21 -18.80
N TYR A 249 -15.98 2.68 -18.46
CA TYR A 249 -16.55 1.48 -19.11
C TYR A 249 -18.01 1.65 -19.55
N GLY A 250 -18.51 2.89 -19.55
CA GLY A 250 -19.88 3.23 -19.92
C GLY A 250 -20.85 3.13 -18.75
N LYS A 251 -22.04 3.70 -18.90
CA LYS A 251 -23.00 3.92 -17.81
C LYS A 251 -23.61 2.63 -17.23
N TYR A 252 -24.33 2.83 -16.12
CA TYR A 252 -25.18 1.86 -15.42
C TYR A 252 -24.42 0.82 -14.60
N TRP A 253 -23.26 1.19 -14.07
CA TRP A 253 -22.59 0.38 -13.06
C TRP A 253 -23.25 0.54 -11.69
N CYS A 254 -23.21 -0.55 -10.94
CA CYS A 254 -23.61 -0.60 -9.54
C CYS A 254 -22.47 -1.21 -8.74
N VAL A 255 -22.19 -0.61 -7.59
CA VAL A 255 -21.17 -1.04 -6.63
C VAL A 255 -21.86 -1.18 -5.29
N ILE A 256 -21.76 -2.35 -4.68
CA ILE A 256 -22.34 -2.65 -3.38
C ILE A 256 -21.22 -3.18 -2.50
N ILE A 257 -20.99 -2.55 -1.35
CA ILE A 257 -20.05 -2.98 -0.33
C ILE A 257 -20.84 -3.26 0.95
N GLY A 258 -20.62 -4.41 1.56
CA GLY A 258 -21.17 -4.72 2.88
C GLY A 258 -20.44 -5.87 3.56
N ASN A 259 -20.80 -6.17 4.80
CA ASN A 259 -20.13 -7.20 5.59
C ASN A 259 -20.51 -8.62 5.11
N TYR A 260 -19.61 -9.59 5.32
CA TYR A 260 -19.94 -11.00 5.14
C TYR A 260 -21.18 -11.39 5.94
N GLY A 261 -22.18 -11.93 5.26
CA GLY A 261 -23.40 -12.47 5.87
C GLY A 261 -24.58 -11.49 5.92
N GLU A 262 -24.34 -10.18 5.79
CA GLU A 262 -25.42 -9.17 5.79
C GLU A 262 -25.88 -8.82 4.37
N CYS A 263 -24.99 -8.96 3.37
CA CYS A 263 -25.34 -8.83 1.96
C CYS A 263 -25.73 -10.19 1.35
N SER A 264 -26.97 -10.62 1.56
CA SER A 264 -27.62 -11.67 0.75
C SER A 264 -28.47 -11.03 -0.34
N SER A 265 -27.86 -10.23 -1.20
CA SER A 265 -28.60 -9.71 -2.33
C SER A 265 -28.57 -10.71 -3.48
N ASP A 266 -29.61 -11.55 -3.53
CA ASP A 266 -29.98 -12.31 -4.72
C ASP A 266 -30.60 -11.35 -5.74
N PHE A 267 -29.79 -10.42 -6.25
CA PHE A 267 -30.20 -9.65 -7.42
C PHE A 267 -30.18 -10.60 -8.61
N THR A 268 -31.32 -10.71 -9.30
CA THR A 268 -31.40 -11.40 -10.58
C THR A 268 -30.70 -10.55 -11.63
N TYR A 269 -29.50 -10.97 -12.01
CA TYR A 269 -28.71 -10.32 -13.07
C TYR A 269 -29.02 -10.97 -14.41
N PHE A 270 -29.61 -10.21 -15.33
CA PHE A 270 -29.79 -10.66 -16.71
C PHE A 270 -28.51 -10.34 -17.52
N GLY A 271 -27.65 -11.35 -17.70
CA GLY A 271 -26.69 -11.41 -18.82
C GLY A 271 -25.59 -10.33 -18.93
N GLY A 272 -25.08 -9.79 -17.81
CA GLY A 272 -24.12 -8.68 -17.81
C GLY A 272 -22.67 -8.99 -17.35
N LYS A 273 -21.85 -7.94 -17.31
CA LYS A 273 -20.53 -7.91 -16.66
C LYS A 273 -20.71 -7.88 -15.14
N ARG A 274 -20.08 -8.80 -14.41
CA ARG A 274 -20.13 -8.90 -12.94
C ARG A 274 -18.78 -9.26 -12.34
N LEU A 275 -18.43 -8.65 -11.22
CA LEU A 275 -17.27 -9.00 -10.42
C LEU A 275 -17.67 -9.04 -8.96
N ARG A 276 -17.37 -10.16 -8.29
CA ARG A 276 -17.55 -10.31 -6.85
C ARG A 276 -16.20 -10.42 -6.18
N ILE A 277 -15.99 -9.60 -5.17
CA ILE A 277 -14.73 -9.49 -4.45
C ILE A 277 -15.01 -9.68 -2.97
N ASN A 278 -14.16 -10.48 -2.36
CA ASN A 278 -14.26 -10.90 -0.98
C ASN A 278 -12.98 -10.40 -0.29
N GLU A 279 -13.08 -9.29 0.45
CA GLU A 279 -11.95 -8.73 1.19
C GLU A 279 -11.95 -9.36 2.58
N VAL A 280 -10.87 -10.07 2.92
CA VAL A 280 -10.83 -10.95 4.09
C VAL A 280 -10.62 -10.17 5.39
N ASP A 281 -9.80 -9.12 5.37
CA ASP A 281 -9.35 -8.43 6.59
C ASP A 281 -10.40 -7.45 7.13
N LEU A 282 -11.07 -6.72 6.24
CA LEU A 282 -12.21 -5.85 6.47
C LEU A 282 -13.53 -6.63 6.56
N LYS A 283 -13.51 -7.93 6.25
CA LYS A 283 -14.70 -8.80 6.20
C LYS A 283 -15.77 -8.27 5.24
N TRP A 284 -15.34 -7.72 4.10
CA TRP A 284 -16.25 -7.17 3.11
C TRP A 284 -16.56 -8.14 1.99
N ARG A 285 -17.80 -8.05 1.53
CA ARG A 285 -18.26 -8.50 0.23
C ARG A 285 -18.54 -7.28 -0.64
N ILE A 286 -17.93 -7.27 -1.82
CA ILE A 286 -18.11 -6.23 -2.82
C ILE A 286 -18.70 -6.88 -4.08
N ASP A 287 -19.90 -6.46 -4.46
CA ASP A 287 -20.57 -6.90 -5.69
C ASP A 287 -20.59 -5.70 -6.67
N ILE A 288 -19.94 -5.88 -7.83
CA ILE A 288 -19.85 -4.90 -8.90
C ILE A 288 -20.51 -5.49 -10.15
N PHE A 289 -21.42 -4.77 -10.77
CA PHE A 289 -22.09 -5.24 -11.98
C PHE A 289 -22.58 -4.08 -12.84
N GLN A 290 -22.71 -4.35 -14.14
CA GLN A 290 -23.33 -3.43 -15.09
C GLN A 290 -24.77 -3.85 -15.34
N GLN A 291 -25.73 -2.95 -15.10
CA GLN A 291 -27.12 -3.15 -15.50
C GLN A 291 -27.27 -2.91 -16.99
N THR A 292 -27.95 -3.81 -17.70
CA THR A 292 -28.45 -3.52 -19.04
C THR A 292 -29.66 -2.61 -18.90
N SER A 293 -29.70 -1.49 -19.63
CA SER A 293 -30.92 -0.70 -19.76
C SER A 293 -31.99 -1.59 -20.39
N SER A 294 -33.00 -1.98 -19.61
CA SER A 294 -34.23 -2.60 -20.08
C SER A 294 -35.03 -1.63 -20.93
#